data_AF-A0A8S9T0P7-F1
#
_entry.id   AF-A0A8S9T0P7-F1
#
_cell.length_a   1.000
_cell.length_b   1.000
_cell.length_c   1.000
_cell.angle_alpha   90.00
_cell.angle_beta   90.00
_cell.angle_gamma   90.00
#
_symmetry.space_group_name_H-M   'P 1'
#
loop_
_entity.id
_entity.type
_entity.pdbx_description
1 polymer ?
#
loop_
_entity_poly.entity_id
_entity_poly.type
_entity_poly.pdbx_seq_one_letter_code
_entity_poly.pdbx_strand_id
1 'polypeptide(L)'
;MSGHSIYLNKEKLKWFREQLLTWAKLNRRQFAWRNTQDPYAILVAEVFLQKTNAPSVASLYEIFMQRYPTVGLLANASVAEISGLLQPLGLAFRAERLHKSAQIIVKDYGGKIPEQEAQLLKLPGVGKYIARSVCANAFGQPKAVIDTNVARILERFFGLQGGRVKSRCPLLWQAAEQAAPANEVGAWNLALFDFGAGVCTARNPLCAECPLRHQCNDCIQKSSLQSAQ
;
A
#
# COMPACT_ATOMS: atom_id res chain seq x y z
N MET A 1 16.47 -19.08 11.49
CA MET A 1 16.05 -18.17 10.40
C MET A 1 17.24 -17.30 10.05
N SER A 2 18.04 -17.71 9.06
CA SER A 2 19.26 -17.02 8.63
C SER A 2 18.91 -15.63 8.06
N GLY A 3 19.05 -14.60 8.90
CA GLY A 3 18.88 -13.21 8.55
C GLY A 3 20.00 -12.75 7.62
N HIS A 4 19.84 -12.98 6.32
CA HIS A 4 20.65 -12.30 5.32
C HIS A 4 20.16 -10.87 5.24
N SER A 5 20.77 -10.00 6.05
CA SER A 5 20.58 -8.58 5.95
C SER A 5 21.07 -8.13 4.58
N ILE A 6 20.17 -7.67 3.72
CA ILE A 6 20.57 -7.08 2.45
C ILE A 6 21.07 -5.66 2.64
N TYR A 7 21.99 -5.26 1.78
CA TYR A 7 22.50 -3.89 1.72
C TYR A 7 22.29 -3.36 0.31
N LEU A 8 21.35 -2.43 0.15
CA LEU A 8 21.16 -1.75 -1.12
C LEU A 8 22.18 -0.60 -1.25
N ASN A 9 22.77 -0.44 -2.44
CA ASN A 9 23.71 0.65 -2.71
C ASN A 9 23.04 2.01 -2.43
N LYS A 10 23.70 2.84 -1.60
CA LYS A 10 23.14 4.12 -1.11
C LYS A 10 22.93 5.15 -2.22
N GLU A 11 23.82 5.22 -3.21
CA GLU A 11 23.71 6.16 -4.33
C GLU A 11 22.55 5.77 -5.24
N LYS A 12 22.43 4.46 -5.56
CA LYS A 12 21.30 3.92 -6.31
C LYS A 12 19.97 4.13 -5.59
N LEU A 13 19.94 3.98 -4.26
CA LEU A 13 18.76 4.29 -3.43
C LEU A 13 18.37 5.77 -3.51
N LYS A 14 19.34 6.68 -3.35
CA LYS A 14 19.11 8.12 -3.44
C LYS A 14 18.52 8.50 -4.80
N TRP A 15 19.15 8.03 -5.88
CA TRP A 15 18.69 8.26 -7.24
C TRP A 15 17.28 7.69 -7.47
N PHE A 16 17.01 6.45 -7.03
CA PHE A 16 15.69 5.83 -7.13
C PHE A 16 14.59 6.66 -6.47
N ARG A 17 14.84 7.18 -5.26
CA ARG A 17 13.89 8.05 -4.55
C ARG A 17 13.64 9.33 -5.32
N GLU A 18 14.69 10.02 -5.76
CA GLU A 18 14.60 11.29 -6.48
C GLU A 18 13.79 11.14 -7.77
N GLN A 19 14.05 10.08 -8.56
CA GLN A 19 13.33 9.84 -9.81
C GLN A 19 11.84 9.55 -9.56
N LEU A 20 11.53 8.69 -8.59
CA LEU A 20 10.14 8.35 -8.28
C LEU A 20 9.35 9.53 -7.71
N LEU A 21 9.94 10.29 -6.79
CA LEU A 21 9.29 11.48 -6.23
C LEU A 21 9.10 12.57 -7.29
N THR A 22 10.06 12.74 -8.20
CA THR A 22 9.92 13.68 -9.33
C THR A 22 8.80 13.24 -10.27
N TRP A 23 8.77 11.96 -10.65
CA TRP A 23 7.70 11.41 -11.46
C TRP A 23 6.32 11.58 -10.80
N ALA A 24 6.23 11.35 -9.48
CA ALA A 24 4.98 11.45 -8.73
C ALA A 24 4.37 12.86 -8.72
N LYS A 25 5.17 13.93 -8.82
CA LYS A 25 4.65 15.31 -8.84
C LYS A 25 3.60 15.55 -9.93
N LEU A 26 3.73 14.87 -11.07
CA LEU A 26 2.86 15.06 -12.24
C LEU A 26 1.90 13.88 -12.47
N ASN A 27 2.14 12.72 -11.87
CA ASN A 27 1.47 11.46 -12.26
C ASN A 27 0.67 10.80 -11.12
N ARG A 28 0.56 11.42 -9.94
CA ARG A 28 -0.23 10.85 -8.84
C ARG A 28 -1.71 10.78 -9.19
N ARG A 29 -2.32 9.63 -8.91
CA ARG A 29 -3.76 9.44 -9.01
C ARG A 29 -4.47 10.07 -7.81
N GLN A 30 -5.65 10.63 -8.08
CA GLN A 30 -6.49 11.28 -7.09
C GLN A 30 -7.60 10.34 -6.64
N PHE A 31 -7.76 10.20 -5.32
CA PHE A 31 -8.84 9.47 -4.68
C PHE A 31 -9.19 10.15 -3.35
N ALA A 32 -10.45 10.13 -2.94
CA ALA A 32 -10.92 10.83 -1.74
C ALA A 32 -10.12 10.44 -0.47
N TRP A 33 -9.81 9.16 -0.28
CA TRP A 33 -9.03 8.67 0.86
C TRP A 33 -7.54 9.08 0.85
N ARG A 34 -7.03 9.64 -0.25
CA ARG A 34 -5.66 10.20 -0.31
C ARG A 34 -5.60 11.68 0.07
N ASN A 35 -6.76 12.33 0.22
CA ASN A 35 -6.89 13.76 0.53
C ASN A 35 -7.35 13.99 1.98
N THR A 36 -7.06 13.04 2.87
CA THR A 36 -7.37 13.10 4.29
C THR A 36 -6.23 12.48 5.10
N GLN A 37 -6.11 12.91 6.36
CA GLN A 37 -5.25 12.27 7.36
C GLN A 37 -6.09 11.59 8.46
N ASP A 38 -7.42 11.53 8.32
CA ASP A 38 -8.29 10.82 9.28
C ASP A 38 -7.95 9.31 9.29
N PRO A 39 -7.44 8.78 10.41
CA PRO A 39 -7.09 7.36 10.52
C PRO A 39 -8.26 6.42 10.25
N TYR A 40 -9.49 6.82 10.57
CA TYR A 40 -10.68 5.98 10.36
C TYR A 40 -11.02 5.88 8.87
N ALA A 41 -11.10 7.03 8.20
CA ALA A 41 -11.27 7.12 6.74
C ALA A 41 -10.21 6.29 5.99
N ILE A 42 -8.94 6.41 6.35
CA ILE A 42 -7.84 5.66 5.73
C ILE A 42 -8.00 4.16 6.00
N LEU A 43 -8.29 3.75 7.24
CA LEU A 43 -8.49 2.34 7.58
C LEU A 43 -9.62 1.71 6.74
N VAL A 44 -10.76 2.40 6.60
CA VAL A 44 -11.89 1.92 5.79
C VAL A 44 -11.50 1.77 4.31
N ALA A 45 -10.84 2.77 3.74
CA ALA A 45 -10.37 2.71 2.36
C ALA A 45 -9.44 1.51 2.12
N GLU A 46 -8.47 1.29 3.01
CA GLU A 46 -7.53 0.18 2.90
C GLU A 46 -8.22 -1.18 3.03
N VAL A 47 -9.25 -1.30 3.88
CA VAL A 47 -10.08 -2.50 3.97
C VAL A 47 -10.80 -2.76 2.65
N PHE A 48 -11.31 -1.75 1.94
CA PHE A 48 -12.00 -1.92 0.65
C PHE A 48 -11.05 -2.19 -0.51
N LEU A 49 -9.86 -1.60 -0.50
CA LEU A 49 -8.84 -1.75 -1.55
C LEU A 49 -8.17 -3.12 -1.58
N GLN A 50 -8.23 -3.91 -0.49
CA GLN A 50 -7.70 -5.28 -0.51
C GLN A 50 -8.31 -6.06 -1.68
N LYS A 51 -7.50 -6.61 -2.59
CA LYS A 51 -7.98 -7.42 -3.74
C LYS A 51 -9.09 -6.78 -4.58
N THR A 52 -9.19 -5.46 -4.60
CA THR A 52 -10.13 -4.68 -5.42
C THR A 52 -9.36 -3.61 -6.19
N ASN A 53 -9.91 -3.10 -7.29
CA ASN A 53 -9.30 -1.97 -7.99
C ASN A 53 -9.81 -0.64 -7.41
N ALA A 54 -8.94 0.38 -7.37
CA ALA A 54 -9.25 1.68 -6.78
C ALA A 54 -10.44 2.42 -7.46
N PRO A 55 -10.57 2.44 -8.81
CA PRO A 55 -11.74 3.03 -9.45
C PRO A 55 -13.09 2.46 -8.97
N SER A 56 -13.20 1.14 -8.84
CA SER A 56 -14.43 0.51 -8.33
C SER A 56 -14.74 0.87 -6.88
N VAL A 57 -13.71 1.11 -6.06
CA VAL A 57 -13.87 1.45 -4.64
C VAL A 57 -14.30 2.91 -4.43
N ALA A 58 -13.96 3.81 -5.36
CA ALA A 58 -14.20 5.26 -5.24
C ALA A 58 -15.62 5.61 -4.81
N SER A 59 -16.63 5.20 -5.58
CA SER A 59 -18.03 5.51 -5.30
C SER A 59 -18.55 4.85 -4.03
N LEU A 60 -18.17 3.59 -3.77
CA LEU A 60 -18.57 2.89 -2.54
C LEU A 60 -18.03 3.61 -1.30
N TYR A 61 -16.76 4.01 -1.34
CA TYR A 61 -16.10 4.67 -0.23
C TYR A 61 -16.83 5.96 0.16
N GLU A 62 -17.21 6.79 -0.81
CA GLU A 62 -17.94 8.03 -0.55
C GLU A 62 -19.30 7.78 0.10
N ILE A 63 -20.09 6.85 -0.44
CA ILE A 63 -21.38 6.45 0.14
C ILE A 63 -21.20 5.90 1.56
N PHE A 64 -20.19 5.06 1.76
CA PHE A 64 -19.91 4.45 3.06
C PHE A 64 -19.51 5.49 4.10
N MET A 65 -18.64 6.44 3.76
CA MET A 65 -18.20 7.50 4.66
C MET A 65 -19.31 8.51 4.97
N GLN A 66 -20.26 8.73 4.05
CA GLN A 66 -21.46 9.51 4.34
C GLN A 66 -22.38 8.82 5.36
N ARG A 67 -22.56 7.50 5.22
CA ARG A 67 -23.41 6.70 6.12
C ARG A 67 -22.78 6.49 7.49
N TYR A 68 -21.48 6.22 7.52
CA TYR A 68 -20.70 5.93 8.73
C TYR A 68 -19.47 6.85 8.82
N PRO A 69 -19.65 8.15 9.10
CA PRO A 69 -18.54 9.11 9.14
C PRO A 69 -17.58 8.92 10.32
N THR A 70 -17.98 8.14 11.33
CA THR A 70 -17.12 7.83 12.49
C THR A 70 -17.13 6.34 12.81
N VAL A 71 -16.05 5.87 13.44
CA VAL A 71 -15.95 4.47 13.91
C VAL A 71 -17.04 4.11 14.93
N GLY A 72 -17.52 5.08 15.72
CA GLY A 72 -18.61 4.87 16.67
C GLY A 72 -19.93 4.55 15.98
N LEU A 73 -20.27 5.27 14.90
CA LEU A 73 -21.45 4.97 14.10
C LEU A 73 -21.34 3.62 13.40
N LEU A 74 -20.14 3.29 12.89
CA LEU A 74 -19.89 1.98 12.30
C LEU A 74 -20.01 0.85 13.33
N ALA A 75 -19.54 1.05 14.57
CA ALA A 75 -19.60 0.04 15.63
C ALA A 75 -21.02 -0.24 16.15
N ASN A 76 -21.95 0.69 15.93
CA ASN A 76 -23.37 0.56 16.29
C ASN A 76 -24.25 0.07 15.12
N ALA A 77 -23.69 -0.04 13.92
CA ALA A 77 -24.41 -0.49 12.74
C ALA A 77 -24.70 -2.00 12.79
N SER A 78 -25.71 -2.46 12.06
CA SER A 78 -25.88 -3.90 11.87
C SER A 78 -24.89 -4.44 10.83
N VAL A 79 -24.42 -5.67 11.02
CA VAL A 79 -23.60 -6.37 10.01
C VAL A 79 -24.34 -6.49 8.68
N ALA A 80 -25.67 -6.64 8.71
CA ALA A 80 -26.52 -6.72 7.53
C ALA A 80 -26.49 -5.43 6.69
N GLU A 81 -26.59 -4.25 7.32
CA GLU A 81 -26.47 -2.96 6.63
C GLU A 81 -25.08 -2.78 6.00
N ILE A 82 -24.02 -3.08 6.76
CA ILE A 82 -22.64 -3.01 6.26
C ILE A 82 -22.49 -3.96 5.06
N SER A 83 -22.95 -5.21 5.18
CA SER A 83 -22.89 -6.20 4.11
C SER A 83 -23.63 -5.73 2.86
N GLY A 84 -24.82 -5.14 3.02
CA GLY A 84 -25.61 -4.60 1.92
C GLY A 84 -24.88 -3.51 1.13
N LEU A 85 -24.19 -2.60 1.81
CA LEU A 85 -23.38 -1.57 1.14
C LEU A 85 -22.18 -2.18 0.39
N LEU A 86 -21.57 -3.22 0.93
CA LEU A 86 -20.37 -3.84 0.36
C LEU A 86 -20.68 -4.85 -0.76
N GLN A 87 -21.90 -5.37 -0.83
CA GLN A 87 -22.32 -6.41 -1.76
C GLN A 87 -22.15 -6.06 -3.25
N PRO A 88 -22.43 -4.82 -3.72
CA PRO A 88 -22.26 -4.47 -5.14
C PRO A 88 -20.83 -4.64 -5.68
N LEU A 89 -19.82 -4.58 -4.81
CA LEU A 89 -18.41 -4.84 -5.15
C LEU A 89 -17.94 -6.26 -4.82
N GLY A 90 -18.86 -7.15 -4.41
CA GLY A 90 -18.53 -8.50 -3.95
C GLY A 90 -17.78 -8.53 -2.62
N LEU A 91 -17.91 -7.48 -1.79
CA LEU A 91 -17.11 -7.30 -0.57
C LEU A 91 -17.85 -7.68 0.72
N ALA A 92 -19.08 -8.20 0.63
CA ALA A 92 -19.93 -8.57 1.77
C ALA A 92 -19.19 -9.39 2.84
N PHE A 93 -18.30 -10.30 2.44
CA PHE A 93 -17.46 -11.13 3.32
C PHE A 93 -16.48 -10.36 4.24
N ARG A 94 -16.38 -9.04 4.08
CA ARG A 94 -15.58 -8.15 4.96
C ARG A 94 -16.42 -7.51 6.06
N ALA A 95 -17.75 -7.49 5.93
CA ALA A 95 -18.65 -6.76 6.83
C ALA A 95 -18.44 -7.14 8.29
N GLU A 96 -18.45 -8.44 8.60
CA GLU A 96 -18.25 -8.94 9.97
C GLU A 96 -16.92 -8.49 10.59
N ARG A 97 -15.83 -8.59 9.82
CA ARG A 97 -14.48 -8.24 10.31
C ARG A 97 -14.31 -6.73 10.47
N LEU A 98 -14.88 -5.95 9.56
CA LEU A 98 -14.89 -4.49 9.64
C LEU A 98 -15.70 -4.02 10.86
N HIS A 99 -16.91 -4.57 11.03
CA HIS A 99 -17.76 -4.29 12.19
C HIS A 99 -17.08 -4.66 13.52
N LYS A 100 -16.52 -5.87 13.61
CA LYS A 100 -15.80 -6.32 14.81
C LYS A 100 -14.58 -5.45 15.12
N SER A 101 -13.86 -4.99 14.09
CA SER A 101 -12.75 -4.04 14.27
C SER A 101 -13.25 -2.70 14.84
N ALA A 102 -14.37 -2.17 14.32
CA ALA A 102 -14.96 -0.93 14.82
C ALA A 102 -15.37 -1.07 16.30
N GLN A 103 -16.00 -2.19 16.67
CA GLN A 103 -16.36 -2.48 18.06
C GLN A 103 -15.14 -2.56 18.99
N ILE A 104 -14.06 -3.23 18.57
CA ILE A 104 -12.80 -3.28 19.32
C ILE A 104 -12.20 -1.88 19.48
N ILE A 105 -12.20 -1.06 18.42
CA ILE A 105 -11.71 0.32 18.47
C ILE A 105 -12.48 1.16 19.49
N VAL A 106 -13.81 1.07 19.49
CA VAL A 106 -14.64 1.80 20.45
C VAL A 106 -14.39 1.32 21.88
N LYS A 107 -14.42 0.00 22.09
CA LYS A 107 -14.34 -0.60 23.42
C LYS A 107 -12.95 -0.48 24.04
N ASP A 108 -11.91 -0.87 23.30
CA ASP A 108 -10.57 -1.07 23.85
C ASP A 108 -9.65 0.15 23.63
N TYR A 109 -10.01 1.04 22.71
CA TYR A 109 -9.22 2.22 22.34
C TYR A 109 -10.01 3.54 22.42
N GLY A 110 -11.18 3.54 23.05
CA GLY A 110 -11.97 4.75 23.30
C GLY A 110 -12.44 5.46 22.03
N GLY A 111 -12.66 4.70 20.94
CA GLY A 111 -13.09 5.26 19.65
C GLY A 111 -11.96 5.89 18.82
N LYS A 112 -10.70 5.78 19.25
CA LYS A 112 -9.53 6.26 18.50
C LYS A 112 -8.84 5.11 17.78
N ILE A 113 -8.52 5.30 16.50
CA ILE A 113 -7.72 4.31 15.75
C ILE A 113 -6.33 4.21 16.42
N PRO A 114 -5.84 2.99 16.74
CA PRO A 114 -4.54 2.84 17.35
C PRO A 114 -3.41 3.29 16.41
N GLU A 115 -2.44 4.04 16.93
CA GLU A 115 -1.33 4.55 16.11
C GLU A 115 -0.21 3.52 15.93
N GLN A 116 -0.14 2.52 16.82
CA GLN A 116 0.93 1.53 16.82
C GLN A 116 0.60 0.38 15.87
N GLU A 117 1.56 0.04 15.00
CA GLU A 117 1.46 -1.10 14.06
C GLU A 117 1.03 -2.40 14.78
N ALA A 118 1.60 -2.66 15.96
CA ALA A 118 1.29 -3.85 16.75
C ALA A 118 -0.15 -3.88 17.29
N GLN A 119 -0.77 -2.72 17.52
CA GLN A 119 -2.17 -2.63 17.95
C GLN A 119 -3.11 -2.77 16.76
N LEU A 120 -2.79 -2.12 15.63
CA LEU A 120 -3.54 -2.25 14.37
C LEU A 120 -3.60 -3.70 13.90
N LEU A 121 -2.49 -4.45 14.01
CA LEU A 121 -2.43 -5.87 13.65
C LEU A 121 -3.35 -6.79 14.47
N LYS A 122 -3.88 -6.32 15.60
CA LYS A 122 -4.86 -7.08 16.41
C LYS A 122 -6.28 -6.95 15.86
N LEU A 123 -6.54 -5.98 14.98
CA LEU A 123 -7.86 -5.74 14.41
C LEU A 123 -8.19 -6.80 13.34
N PRO A 124 -9.38 -7.43 13.40
CA PRO A 124 -9.81 -8.41 12.41
C PRO A 124 -9.74 -7.90 10.96
N GLY A 125 -9.01 -8.61 10.10
CA GLY A 125 -8.85 -8.24 8.69
C GLY A 125 -7.74 -7.21 8.41
N VAL A 126 -7.07 -6.69 9.46
CA VAL A 126 -5.93 -5.78 9.33
C VAL A 126 -4.63 -6.57 9.31
N GLY A 127 -4.06 -6.75 8.12
CA GLY A 127 -2.71 -7.28 7.94
C GLY A 127 -1.64 -6.19 7.94
N LYS A 128 -0.37 -6.61 7.88
CA LYS A 128 0.81 -5.70 7.87
C LYS A 128 0.71 -4.57 6.85
N TYR A 129 0.16 -4.84 5.67
CA TYR A 129 -0.07 -3.83 4.64
C TYR A 129 -0.98 -2.70 5.14
N ILE A 130 -2.18 -3.03 5.65
CA ILE A 130 -3.14 -2.02 6.14
C ILE A 130 -2.56 -1.30 7.35
N ALA A 131 -2.04 -2.04 8.33
CA ALA A 131 -1.49 -1.46 9.55
C ALA A 131 -0.44 -0.39 9.23
N ARG A 132 0.49 -0.70 8.33
CA ARG A 132 1.53 0.24 7.93
C ARG A 132 1.03 1.37 7.04
N SER A 133 0.04 1.12 6.19
CA SER A 133 -0.59 2.18 5.40
C SER A 133 -1.25 3.22 6.31
N VAL A 134 -1.96 2.78 7.35
CA VAL A 134 -2.54 3.66 8.38
C VAL A 134 -1.44 4.41 9.13
N CYS A 135 -0.41 3.72 9.64
CA CYS A 135 0.73 4.36 10.31
C CYS A 135 1.38 5.46 9.45
N ALA A 136 1.62 5.19 8.16
CA ALA A 136 2.29 6.12 7.26
C ALA A 136 1.42 7.28 6.81
N ASN A 137 0.16 7.01 6.43
CA ASN A 137 -0.70 8.01 5.80
C ASN A 137 -1.51 8.82 6.81
N ALA A 138 -1.87 8.25 7.96
CA ALA A 138 -2.66 8.94 8.97
C ALA A 138 -1.78 9.55 10.08
N PHE A 139 -0.73 8.84 10.47
CA PHE A 139 0.13 9.22 11.61
C PHE A 139 1.54 9.66 11.20
N GLY A 140 1.83 9.77 9.90
CA GLY A 140 3.11 10.25 9.38
C GLY A 140 4.32 9.38 9.75
N GLN A 141 4.12 8.14 10.21
CA GLN A 141 5.20 7.28 10.67
C GLN A 141 6.01 6.72 9.48
N PRO A 142 7.32 6.50 9.63
CA PRO A 142 8.19 6.02 8.56
C PRO A 142 8.01 4.51 8.34
N LYS A 143 6.85 4.10 7.81
CA LYS A 143 6.48 2.70 7.58
C LYS A 143 6.33 2.42 6.09
N ALA A 144 7.31 1.73 5.51
CA ALA A 144 7.21 1.28 4.12
C ALA A 144 6.12 0.22 3.96
N VAL A 145 5.40 0.24 2.84
CA VAL A 145 4.31 -0.70 2.53
C VAL A 145 4.62 -1.47 1.25
N ILE A 146 4.27 -2.77 1.22
CA ILE A 146 4.47 -3.62 0.04
C ILE A 146 3.15 -4.28 -0.38
N ASP A 147 2.78 -4.05 -1.63
CA ASP A 147 1.86 -4.89 -2.39
C ASP A 147 2.61 -5.66 -3.51
N THR A 148 1.88 -6.31 -4.41
CA THR A 148 2.48 -7.01 -5.55
C THR A 148 3.13 -6.06 -6.57
N ASN A 149 2.73 -4.79 -6.62
CA ASN A 149 3.31 -3.78 -7.49
C ASN A 149 4.65 -3.28 -6.96
N VAL A 150 4.69 -2.89 -5.68
CA VAL A 150 5.91 -2.49 -4.98
C VAL A 150 6.92 -3.62 -4.99
N ALA A 151 6.50 -4.84 -4.65
CA ALA A 151 7.37 -6.01 -4.69
C ALA A 151 8.03 -6.16 -6.06
N ARG A 152 7.25 -6.08 -7.15
CA ARG A 152 7.76 -6.17 -8.52
C ARG A 152 8.74 -5.04 -8.85
N ILE A 153 8.46 -3.80 -8.46
CA ILE A 153 9.39 -2.67 -8.69
C ILE A 153 10.73 -2.98 -8.01
N LEU A 154 10.71 -3.40 -6.74
CA LEU A 154 11.92 -3.70 -5.98
C LEU A 154 12.71 -4.86 -6.60
N GLU A 155 12.04 -5.92 -7.02
CA GLU A 155 12.65 -7.06 -7.71
C GLU A 155 13.34 -6.63 -9.00
N ARG A 156 12.62 -5.93 -9.88
CA ARG A 156 13.13 -5.54 -11.20
C ARG A 156 14.24 -4.49 -11.13
N PHE A 157 14.07 -3.48 -10.27
CA PHE A 157 15.00 -2.36 -10.22
C PHE A 157 16.30 -2.72 -9.49
N PHE A 158 16.19 -3.42 -8.34
CA PHE A 158 17.35 -3.80 -7.53
C PHE A 158 17.89 -5.20 -7.85
N GLY A 159 17.24 -5.97 -8.73
CA GLY A 159 17.66 -7.33 -9.08
C GLY A 159 17.43 -8.33 -7.94
N LEU A 160 16.40 -8.11 -7.12
CA LEU A 160 16.10 -8.96 -5.96
C LEU A 160 15.27 -10.17 -6.37
N GLN A 161 15.52 -11.30 -5.69
CA GLN A 161 14.74 -12.53 -5.86
C GLN A 161 13.81 -12.73 -4.66
N GLY A 162 12.62 -12.13 -4.72
CA GLY A 162 11.61 -12.30 -3.67
C GLY A 162 10.91 -13.65 -3.75
N GLY A 163 10.44 -14.13 -2.60
CA GLY A 163 9.72 -15.41 -2.51
C GLY A 163 8.38 -15.43 -3.26
N ARG A 164 7.76 -16.61 -3.36
CA ARG A 164 6.47 -16.81 -4.05
C ARG A 164 5.36 -15.91 -3.49
N VAL A 165 5.28 -15.80 -2.16
CA VAL A 165 4.30 -14.95 -1.48
C VAL A 165 4.97 -13.63 -1.09
N LYS A 166 4.84 -12.62 -1.96
CA LYS A 166 5.53 -11.33 -1.83
C LYS A 166 5.27 -10.63 -0.49
N SER A 167 4.02 -10.65 -0.02
CA SER A 167 3.61 -10.05 1.27
C SER A 167 4.25 -10.71 2.50
N ARG A 168 4.80 -11.92 2.37
CA ARG A 168 5.48 -12.65 3.45
C ARG A 168 6.99 -12.72 3.26
N CYS A 169 7.54 -12.07 2.23
CA CYS A 169 8.96 -12.17 1.91
C CYS A 169 9.79 -11.17 2.75
N PRO A 170 10.64 -11.64 3.70
CA PRO A 170 11.40 -10.74 4.56
C PRO A 170 12.38 -9.85 3.79
N LEU A 171 13.01 -10.43 2.75
CA LEU A 171 13.92 -9.73 1.84
C LEU A 171 13.27 -8.47 1.24
N LEU A 172 12.06 -8.60 0.70
CA LEU A 172 11.35 -7.48 0.08
C LEU A 172 10.95 -6.44 1.12
N TRP A 173 10.48 -6.87 2.29
CA TRP A 173 10.19 -5.94 3.40
C TRP A 173 11.43 -5.15 3.82
N GLN A 174 12.58 -5.80 3.96
CA GLN A 174 13.84 -5.11 4.28
C GLN A 174 14.24 -4.14 3.17
N ALA A 175 14.09 -4.52 1.90
CA ALA A 175 14.38 -3.66 0.77
C ALA A 175 13.48 -2.41 0.75
N ALA A 176 12.17 -2.56 1.02
CA ALA A 176 11.24 -1.45 1.06
C ALA A 176 11.56 -0.46 2.18
N GLU A 177 11.94 -0.95 3.36
CA GLU A 177 12.35 -0.08 4.49
C GLU A 177 13.63 0.68 4.17
N GLN A 178 14.61 0.05 3.51
CA GLN A 178 15.80 0.75 3.03
C GLN A 178 15.48 1.73 1.91
N ALA A 179 14.52 1.39 1.04
CA ALA A 179 14.16 2.24 -0.09
C ALA A 179 13.35 3.47 0.32
N ALA A 180 12.59 3.40 1.42
CA ALA A 180 11.81 4.52 1.91
C ALA A 180 12.69 5.73 2.28
N PRO A 181 12.23 6.96 2.01
CA PRO A 181 12.85 8.16 2.54
C PRO A 181 12.70 8.24 4.07
N ALA A 182 13.43 9.14 4.72
CA ALA A 182 13.32 9.35 6.16
C ALA A 182 11.98 9.99 6.57
N ASN A 183 11.45 10.86 5.71
CA ASN A 183 10.22 11.63 5.92
C ASN A 183 9.24 11.38 4.77
N GLU A 184 7.96 11.71 4.97
CA GLU A 184 6.92 11.63 3.94
C GLU A 184 6.72 10.21 3.35
N VAL A 185 6.91 9.18 4.18
CA VAL A 185 6.83 7.77 3.72
C VAL A 185 5.43 7.42 3.19
N GLY A 186 4.37 8.07 3.65
CA GLY A 186 3.04 7.95 3.07
C GLY A 186 3.00 8.36 1.59
N ALA A 187 3.51 9.55 1.27
CA ALA A 187 3.59 10.04 -0.11
C ALA A 187 4.47 9.14 -1.00
N TRP A 188 5.58 8.64 -0.43
CA TRP A 188 6.45 7.66 -1.07
C TRP A 188 5.73 6.34 -1.42
N ASN A 189 4.98 5.77 -0.46
CA ASN A 189 4.22 4.55 -0.69
C ASN A 189 3.19 4.76 -1.82
N LEU A 190 2.46 5.88 -1.80
CA LEU A 190 1.49 6.22 -2.85
C LEU A 190 2.15 6.37 -4.23
N ALA A 191 3.33 7.00 -4.30
CA ALA A 191 4.10 7.13 -5.52
C ALA A 191 4.47 5.76 -6.11
N LEU A 192 4.94 4.83 -5.28
CA LEU A 192 5.26 3.46 -5.72
C LEU A 192 4.02 2.70 -6.21
N PHE A 193 2.87 2.85 -5.54
CA PHE A 193 1.62 2.21 -5.98
C PHE A 193 1.18 2.71 -7.36
N ASP A 194 1.23 4.02 -7.58
CA ASP A 194 0.86 4.62 -8.86
C ASP A 194 1.85 4.26 -9.96
N PHE A 195 3.15 4.29 -9.65
CA PHE A 195 4.21 3.90 -10.58
C PHE A 195 4.10 2.44 -11.00
N GLY A 196 3.82 1.55 -10.05
CA GLY A 196 3.67 0.12 -10.34
C GLY A 196 2.39 -0.21 -11.10
N ALA A 197 1.33 0.58 -10.92
CA ALA A 197 0.09 0.45 -11.66
C ALA A 197 0.16 1.03 -13.08
N GLY A 198 0.89 2.12 -13.29
CA GLY A 198 0.92 2.84 -14.58
C GLY A 198 2.14 2.59 -15.45
N VAL A 199 3.33 2.39 -14.86
CA VAL A 199 4.61 2.33 -15.60
C VAL A 199 5.25 0.95 -15.50
N CYS A 200 5.58 0.53 -14.28
CA CYS A 200 6.20 -0.77 -14.03
C CYS A 200 5.15 -1.88 -13.90
N THR A 201 4.29 -2.02 -14.89
CA THR A 201 3.16 -2.98 -14.89
C THR A 201 3.63 -4.43 -14.93
N ALA A 202 2.76 -5.36 -14.51
CA ALA A 202 3.11 -6.79 -14.47
C ALA A 202 3.43 -7.34 -15.87
N ARG A 203 2.62 -6.97 -16.86
CA ARG A 203 2.77 -7.32 -18.28
C ARG A 203 2.98 -6.05 -19.09
N ASN A 204 3.88 -6.08 -20.06
CA ASN A 204 4.21 -4.96 -20.95
C ASN A 204 4.52 -3.65 -20.18
N PRO A 205 5.54 -3.64 -19.30
CA PRO A 205 5.96 -2.41 -18.62
C PRO A 205 6.41 -1.37 -19.64
N LEU A 206 6.11 -0.09 -19.36
CA LEU A 206 6.47 1.05 -20.21
C LEU A 206 7.95 1.43 -20.02
N CYS A 207 8.85 0.47 -20.27
CA CYS A 207 10.28 0.63 -19.98
C CYS A 207 10.95 1.76 -20.77
N ALA A 208 10.47 2.06 -21.98
CA ALA A 208 11.02 3.15 -22.81
C ALA A 208 10.81 4.53 -22.17
N GLU A 209 9.68 4.72 -21.49
CA GLU A 209 9.27 5.97 -20.83
C GLU A 209 9.57 5.96 -19.31
N CYS A 210 10.07 4.83 -18.80
CA CYS A 210 10.33 4.63 -17.39
C CYS A 210 11.53 5.47 -16.93
N PRO A 211 11.36 6.40 -15.96
CA PRO A 211 12.47 7.24 -15.47
C PRO A 211 13.56 6.41 -14.77
N LEU A 212 13.24 5.18 -14.36
CA LEU A 212 14.17 4.27 -13.69
C LEU A 212 14.99 3.41 -14.65
N ARG A 213 14.71 3.46 -15.96
CA ARG A 213 15.25 2.52 -16.97
C ARG A 213 16.78 2.39 -16.90
N HIS A 214 17.48 3.51 -16.79
CA HIS A 214 18.95 3.55 -16.89
C HIS A 214 19.68 2.78 -15.79
N GLN A 215 19.09 2.65 -14.60
CA GLN A 215 19.69 1.91 -13.48
C GLN A 215 18.89 0.65 -13.12
N CYS A 216 17.84 0.33 -13.87
CA CYS A 216 16.99 -0.83 -13.62
C CYS A 216 17.71 -2.11 -14.01
N ASN A 217 17.90 -3.02 -13.04
CA ASN A 217 18.62 -4.29 -13.26
C ASN A 217 18.00 -5.12 -14.38
N ASP A 218 16.67 -5.27 -14.38
CA ASP A 218 15.93 -6.00 -15.43
C ASP A 218 16.15 -5.41 -16.84
N CYS A 219 16.21 -4.08 -16.96
CA CYS A 219 16.42 -3.42 -18.26
C CYS A 219 17.85 -3.65 -18.76
N ILE A 220 18.83 -3.50 -17.88
CA ILE A 220 20.25 -3.71 -18.19
C ILE A 220 20.48 -5.15 -18.66
N GLN A 221 19.98 -6.14 -17.92
CA GLN A 221 20.12 -7.56 -18.28
C GLN A 221 19.50 -7.89 -19.64
N LYS A 222 18.31 -7.36 -19.94
CA LYS A 222 17.65 -7.59 -21.24
C LYS A 222 18.42 -6.97 -22.41
N SER A 223 18.99 -5.78 -22.23
CA SER A 223 19.83 -5.15 -23.25
C SER A 223 21.11 -5.95 -23.52
N SER A 224 21.76 -6.48 -22.47
CA SER A 224 22.95 -7.33 -22.64
C SER A 224 22.67 -8.63 -23.41
N LEU A 225 21.50 -9.23 -23.21
CA LEU A 225 21.08 -10.43 -23.94
C LEU A 225 20.78 -10.15 -25.42
N GLN A 226 20.24 -8.97 -25.74
CA GLN A 226 19.96 -8.56 -27.12
C GLN A 226 21.23 -8.20 -27.90
N SER A 227 22.27 -7.69 -27.24
CA SER A 227 23.57 -7.42 -27.87
C SER A 227 24.47 -8.65 -28.04
N ALA A 228 24.09 -9.78 -27.43
CA ALA A 228 24.83 -11.04 -27.49
C ALA A 228 24.23 -12.04 -28.51
N GLN A 229 23.17 -11.64 -29.22
CA GLN A 229 22.53 -12.37 -30.32
C GLN A 229 22.79 -11.63 -31.63
#